data_AF-A0A9X9F4L9-F1
#
_entry.id   AF-A0A9X9F4L9-F1
#
_cell.length_a   1.000
_cell.length_b   1.000
_cell.length_c   1.000
_cell.angle_alpha   90.00
_cell.angle_beta   90.00
_cell.angle_gamma   90.00
#
_symmetry.space_group_name_H-M   'P 1'
#
loop_
_entity.id
_entity.type
_entity.pdbx_description
1 polymer ?
#
loop_
_entity_poly.entity_id
_entity_poly.type
_entity_poly.pdbx_seq_one_letter_code
_entity_poly.pdbx_strand_id
1 'polypeptide(L)' 'KTRKLEFLVADAQENGADTLITAGGIQSNHCRLTLAAAVKEKMKCILVLEEGLEPEEKRDFNGNYFLYHLLG' A
#
# COMPACT_ATOMS: atom_id res chain seq x y z
N LYS A 1 9.16 -3.43 8.47
CA LYS A 1 8.13 -3.81 7.47
C LYS A 1 8.76 -4.28 6.17
N THR A 2 9.74 -3.56 5.62
CA THR A 2 10.41 -3.89 4.34
C THR A 2 11.03 -5.29 4.30
N ARG A 3 11.86 -5.68 5.28
CA ARG A 3 12.44 -7.04 5.35
C ARG A 3 11.38 -8.15 5.35
N LYS A 4 10.21 -7.94 5.97
CA LYS A 4 9.10 -8.91 5.96
C LYS A 4 8.45 -9.00 4.58
N LEU A 5 8.26 -7.84 3.93
CA LEU A 5 7.66 -7.77 2.60
C LEU A 5 8.50 -8.51 1.55
N GLU A 6 9.84 -8.49 1.65
CA GLU A 6 10.70 -9.22 0.72
C GLU A 6 10.34 -10.72 0.64
N PHE A 7 10.17 -11.38 1.79
CA PHE A 7 9.79 -12.79 1.82
C PHE A 7 8.34 -13.02 1.40
N LEU A 8 7.41 -12.17 1.82
CA LEU A 8 5.99 -12.33 1.48
C LEU A 8 5.70 -12.10 0.00
N VAL A 9 6.39 -11.17 -0.64
CA VAL A 9 6.19 -10.88 -2.07
C VAL A 9 6.78 -12.01 -2.91
N ALA A 10 7.96 -12.53 -2.53
CA ALA A 10 8.53 -13.71 -3.18
C ALA A 10 7.59 -14.94 -3.08
N ASP A 11 7.08 -15.23 -1.89
CA ASP A 11 6.10 -16.30 -1.67
C ASP A 11 4.82 -16.09 -2.50
N ALA A 12 4.30 -14.86 -2.57
CA ALA A 12 3.14 -14.54 -3.39
C ALA A 12 3.38 -14.80 -4.89
N GLN A 13 4.57 -14.46 -5.40
CA GLN A 13 4.96 -14.74 -6.79
C GLN A 13 5.10 -16.24 -7.05
N GLU A 14 5.70 -17.00 -6.14
CA GLU A 14 5.83 -18.46 -6.25
C GLU A 14 4.47 -19.15 -6.31
N ASN A 15 3.48 -18.62 -5.59
CA ASN A 15 2.09 -19.11 -5.62
C ASN A 15 1.26 -18.54 -6.79
N GLY A 16 1.86 -17.77 -7.70
CA GLY A 16 1.18 -17.24 -8.89
C GLY A 16 0.19 -16.11 -8.61
N ALA A 17 0.29 -15.43 -7.47
CA ALA A 17 -0.54 -14.27 -7.19
C ALA A 17 -0.17 -13.08 -8.10
N ASP A 18 -1.15 -12.25 -8.45
CA ASP A 18 -0.96 -11.06 -9.29
C ASP A 18 -1.23 -9.74 -8.53
N THR A 19 -1.74 -9.82 -7.31
CA THR A 19 -2.27 -8.67 -6.55
C THR A 19 -1.89 -8.74 -5.07
N LEU A 20 -1.34 -7.65 -4.52
CA LEU A 20 -1.15 -7.47 -3.09
C LEU A 20 -2.29 -6.65 -2.48
N ILE A 21 -2.92 -7.16 -1.43
CA ILE A 21 -4.00 -6.45 -0.71
C ILE A 21 -3.53 -6.16 0.71
N THR A 22 -3.65 -4.92 1.17
CA THR A 22 -3.30 -4.54 2.54
C THR A 22 -4.18 -3.41 3.06
N ALA A 23 -4.24 -3.26 4.38
CA ALA A 23 -5.09 -2.28 5.05
C ALA A 23 -4.31 -1.39 6.03
N GLY A 24 -4.85 -0.21 6.32
CA GLY A 24 -4.34 0.71 7.34
C GLY A 24 -4.87 2.13 7.15
N GLY A 25 -4.47 3.06 8.02
CA GLY A 25 -4.88 4.46 7.87
C GLY A 25 -4.33 5.14 6.61
N ILE A 26 -4.92 6.27 6.22
CA ILE A 26 -4.49 7.13 5.09
C ILE A 26 -2.97 7.42 5.11
N GLN A 27 -2.37 7.58 6.30
CA GLN A 27 -0.94 7.85 6.46
C GLN A 27 -0.11 6.59 6.80
N SER A 28 -0.57 5.41 6.42
CA SER A 28 0.09 4.15 6.77
C SER A 28 1.41 3.94 6.03
N ASN A 29 2.50 3.88 6.81
CA ASN A 29 3.80 3.45 6.31
C ASN A 29 3.78 2.00 5.80
N HIS A 30 2.86 1.14 6.27
CA HIS A 30 2.75 -0.21 5.72
C HIS A 30 2.22 -0.20 4.31
N CYS A 31 1.09 0.47 4.11
CA CYS A 31 0.41 0.57 2.83
C CYS A 31 1.35 1.19 1.79
N ARG A 32 2.12 2.23 2.16
CA ARG A 32 3.12 2.83 1.26
C ARG A 32 4.18 1.83 0.82
N LEU A 33 4.76 1.08 1.77
CA LEU A 33 5.81 0.11 1.46
C LEU A 33 5.26 -1.08 0.65
N THR A 34 4.04 -1.53 0.93
CA THR A 34 3.39 -2.60 0.16
C THR A 34 3.10 -2.15 -1.27
N LEU A 35 2.57 -0.93 -1.47
CA LEU A 35 2.36 -0.36 -2.80
C LEU A 35 3.67 -0.24 -3.58
N ALA A 36 4.72 0.32 -2.95
CA ALA A 36 6.03 0.44 -3.58
C ALA A 36 6.62 -0.93 -3.98
N ALA A 37 6.42 -1.96 -3.15
CA ALA A 37 6.85 -3.32 -3.47
C ALA A 37 6.05 -3.91 -4.64
N ALA A 38 4.72 -3.74 -4.64
CA ALA A 38 3.86 -4.19 -5.74
C ALA A 38 4.27 -3.56 -7.08
N VAL A 39 4.44 -2.23 -7.11
CA VAL A 39 4.87 -1.49 -8.30
C VAL A 39 6.23 -1.98 -8.80
N LYS A 40 7.20 -2.15 -7.89
CA LYS A 40 8.54 -2.64 -8.23
C LYS A 40 8.50 -4.04 -8.86
N GLU A 41 7.71 -4.94 -8.27
CA GLU A 41 7.60 -6.34 -8.72
C GLU A 41 6.52 -6.54 -9.80
N LYS A 42 5.97 -5.44 -10.34
CA LYS A 42 4.95 -5.43 -11.42
C LYS A 42 3.65 -6.17 -11.06
N MET A 43 3.29 -6.15 -9.78
CA MET A 43 2.03 -6.68 -9.25
C MET A 43 1.01 -5.55 -9.09
N LYS A 44 -0.28 -5.88 -9.12
CA LYS A 44 -1.35 -4.96 -8.73
C LYS A 44 -1.32 -4.73 -7.22
N CYS A 45 -1.86 -3.61 -6.77
CA CYS A 45 -2.02 -3.33 -5.34
C CYS A 45 -3.41 -2.78 -5.04
N ILE A 46 -4.03 -3.28 -3.97
CA ILE A 46 -5.29 -2.75 -3.43
C ILE A 46 -5.03 -2.32 -1.99
N LEU A 47 -5.27 -1.03 -1.72
CA LEU A 47 -5.17 -0.45 -0.40
C LEU A 47 -6.56 -0.27 0.20
N VAL A 48 -6.84 -0.94 1.31
CA VAL A 48 -8.04 -0.72 2.12
C VAL A 48 -7.70 0.34 3.16
N LEU A 49 -7.97 1.60 2.83
CA LEU A 49 -7.62 2.72 3.69
C LEU A 49 -8.75 3.00 4.68
N GLU A 50 -8.46 2.83 5.96
CA GLU A 50 -9.37 3.22 7.03
C GLU A 50 -9.24 4.70 7.33
N GLU A 51 -10.39 5.33 7.54
CA GLU A 51 -10.47 6.72 7.94
C GLU A 51 -10.86 6.83 9.41
N GLY A 52 -10.22 7.76 10.11
CA GLY A 52 -10.72 8.18 11.42
C GLY A 52 -12.06 8.90 11.28
N LEU A 53 -12.66 9.30 12.41
CA LEU A 53 -13.91 10.08 12.44
C LEU A 53 -13.74 11.53 11.94
N GLU A 54 -12.63 11.86 11.28
CA GLU A 54 -12.33 13.20 10.78
C GLU A 54 -13.21 13.50 9.56
N PRO A 55 -13.81 14.71 9.47
CA PRO A 55 -14.59 15.11 8.31
C PRO A 55 -13.77 15.08 7.01
N GLU A 56 -14.41 14.67 5.92
CA GLU A 56 -13.86 14.59 4.56
C GLU A 56 -13.10 15.84 4.10
N GLU A 57 -13.57 17.01 4.51
CA GLU A 57 -13.03 18.32 4.15
C GLU A 57 -11.64 18.61 4.76
N LYS A 58 -11.21 17.83 5.75
CA LYS A 58 -9.87 17.95 6.37
C LYS A 58 -8.84 16.99 5.79
N ARG A 59 -9.17 16.25 4.72
CA ARG A 59 -8.24 15.33 4.07
C ARG A 59 -7.17 16.13 3.33
N ASP A 60 -6.07 16.44 4.01
CA ASP A 60 -4.90 16.99 3.35
C ASP A 60 -4.32 15.95 2.39
N PHE A 61 -4.31 16.27 1.10
CA PHE A 61 -3.67 15.47 0.06
C PHE A 61 -2.14 15.62 0.12
N ASN A 62 -1.55 15.02 1.15
CA ASN A 62 -0.12 15.12 1.45
C ASN A 62 0.45 13.78 1.93
N GLY A 63 1.77 13.75 2.18
CA GLY A 63 2.44 12.60 2.79
C GLY A 63 2.22 11.30 2.01
N ASN A 64 1.85 10.24 2.74
CA ASN A 64 1.61 8.93 2.14
C ASN A 64 0.39 8.94 1.21
N TYR A 65 -0.63 9.77 1.47
CA TYR A 65 -1.80 9.84 0.58
C TYR A 65 -1.42 10.36 -0.81
N PHE A 66 -0.59 11.40 -0.86
CA PHE A 66 -0.02 11.89 -2.12
C PHE A 66 0.87 10.83 -2.79
N LEU A 67 1.69 10.12 -2.00
CA LEU A 67 2.57 9.07 -2.54
C LEU A 67 1.80 7.87 -3.11
N TYR A 68 0.62 7.53 -2.56
CA TYR A 68 -0.22 6.48 -3.15
C TYR A 68 -0.62 6.87 -4.57
N HIS A 69 -1.07 8.12 -4.76
CA HIS A 69 -1.46 8.62 -6.07
C HIS A 69 -0.29 8.70 -7.05
N LEU A 70 0.91 9.06 -6.58
CA LEU A 70 2.09 9.15 -7.43
C LEU A 70 2.57 7.77 -7.92
N LEU A 71 2.45 6.74 -7.07
CA LEU A 71 2.93 5.40 -7.37
C LEU A 71 1.97 4.60 -8.26
N GLY A 72 0.67 4.93 -8.25
CA GLY A 72 -0.35 4.29 -9.07
C GLY A 72 -1.29 3.40 -8.26
#